data_AF-A0A1Y5TAA8-F1
#
_entry.id   AF-A0A1Y5TAA8-F1
#
_cell.length_a   1.000
_cell.length_b   1.000
_cell.length_c   1.000
_cell.angle_alpha   90.00
_cell.angle_beta   90.00
_cell.angle_gamma   90.00
#
_symmetry.space_group_name_H-M   'P 1'
#
loop_
_entity.id
_entity.type
_entity.pdbx_description
1 polymer ?
#
loop_
_entity_poly.entity_id
_entity_poly.type
_entity_poly.pdbx_seq_one_letter_code
_entity_poly.pdbx_strand_id
1 'polypeptide(L)'
;MHDQETRLHGIYDDFYLLRNEKAVKLYDFDTGRAFEPDFVLFLRKKGQEGSTMLQLFIEPKGDQLRPQDDWKQDFLAQVKAKARLETVFQGRDYTVLGLPFFNETGQTNTDFKAAFETEALGA
;
A
#
# COMPACT_ATOMS: atom_id res chain seq x y z
N MET A 1 13.44 8.43 -12.27
CA MET A 1 12.38 7.42 -12.51
C MET A 1 12.94 5.99 -12.53
N HIS A 2 14.01 5.70 -13.27
CA HIS A 2 14.58 4.33 -13.43
C HIS A 2 15.18 3.66 -12.17
N ASP A 3 15.44 4.41 -11.10
CA ASP A 3 16.14 3.87 -9.93
C ASP A 3 15.25 2.94 -9.08
N GLN A 4 14.01 3.33 -8.80
CA GLN A 4 13.12 2.56 -7.92
C GLN A 4 12.62 1.26 -8.57
N GLU A 5 12.38 1.28 -9.87
CA GLU A 5 12.04 0.10 -10.67
C GLU A 5 13.16 -0.95 -10.61
N THR A 6 14.41 -0.52 -10.80
CA THR A 6 15.59 -1.39 -10.71
C THR A 6 15.71 -2.03 -9.33
N ARG A 7 15.47 -1.24 -8.28
CA ARG A 7 15.50 -1.73 -6.88
C ARG A 7 14.40 -2.74 -6.62
N LEU A 8 13.19 -2.51 -7.10
CA LEU A 8 12.08 -3.47 -7.00
C LEU A 8 12.40 -4.77 -7.73
N HIS A 9 12.96 -4.72 -8.94
CA HIS A 9 13.40 -5.92 -9.66
C HIS A 9 14.50 -6.70 -8.93
N GLY A 10 15.24 -6.09 -8.00
CA GLY A 10 16.16 -6.81 -7.12
C GLY A 10 15.46 -7.76 -6.16
N ILE A 11 14.27 -7.38 -5.67
CA ILE A 11 13.59 -8.00 -4.52
C ILE A 11 12.35 -8.83 -4.96
N TYR A 12 11.69 -8.40 -6.04
CA TYR A 12 10.43 -8.96 -6.52
C TYR A 12 10.60 -9.59 -7.90
N ASP A 13 9.88 -10.69 -8.13
CA ASP A 13 9.78 -11.29 -9.46
C ASP A 13 8.90 -10.42 -10.36
N ASP A 14 7.73 -9.99 -9.85
CA ASP A 14 6.79 -9.11 -10.54
C ASP A 14 6.28 -8.01 -9.61
N PHE A 15 5.97 -6.85 -10.19
CA PHE A 15 5.21 -5.79 -9.54
C PHE A 15 4.25 -5.11 -10.50
N TYR A 16 3.08 -4.69 -10.00
CA TYR A 16 2.06 -4.02 -10.79
C TYR A 16 1.44 -2.86 -10.01
N LEU A 17 1.54 -1.65 -10.56
CA LEU A 17 0.80 -0.49 -10.05
C LEU A 17 -0.49 -0.33 -10.86
N LEU A 18 -1.63 -0.54 -10.22
CA LEU A 18 -2.94 -0.41 -10.85
C LEU A 18 -3.66 0.82 -10.31
N ARG A 19 -4.25 1.61 -11.20
CA ARG A 19 -5.24 2.63 -10.82
C ARG A 19 -6.55 1.91 -10.51
N ASN A 20 -7.14 2.23 -9.37
CA ASN A 20 -8.21 1.41 -8.81
C ASN A 20 -9.56 1.56 -9.52
N GLU A 21 -9.87 2.67 -10.21
CA GLU A 21 -11.12 2.88 -10.98
C GLU A 21 -12.41 2.33 -10.28
N LYS A 22 -12.46 2.42 -8.94
CA LYS A 22 -13.52 1.90 -8.05
C LYS A 22 -13.72 0.38 -8.01
N ALA A 23 -12.78 -0.40 -8.52
CA ALA A 23 -12.83 -1.86 -8.49
C ALA A 23 -12.66 -2.43 -7.07
N VAL A 24 -11.82 -1.80 -6.25
CA VAL A 24 -11.57 -2.20 -4.85
C VAL A 24 -12.12 -1.14 -3.90
N LYS A 25 -12.85 -1.62 -2.89
CA LYS A 25 -13.37 -0.83 -1.79
C LYS A 25 -13.03 -1.50 -0.48
N LEU A 26 -12.53 -0.72 0.45
CA LEU A 26 -12.25 -1.12 1.83
C LEU A 26 -13.24 -0.41 2.76
N TYR A 27 -13.42 -0.96 3.95
CA TYR A 27 -14.25 -0.36 4.97
C TYR A 27 -13.42 -0.18 6.22
N ASP A 28 -13.43 1.02 6.80
CA ASP A 28 -12.64 1.27 8.01
C ASP A 28 -13.15 0.45 9.19
N PHE A 29 -12.23 0.08 10.06
CA PHE A 29 -12.51 -0.83 11.18
C PHE A 29 -13.41 -0.19 12.26
N ASP A 30 -13.35 1.13 12.40
CA ASP A 30 -13.99 1.82 13.53
C ASP A 30 -15.43 2.25 13.20
N THR A 31 -15.71 2.66 11.95
CA THR A 31 -17.00 3.23 11.55
C THR A 31 -17.66 2.58 10.33
N GLY A 32 -16.95 1.74 9.57
CA GLY A 32 -17.48 1.11 8.35
C GLY A 32 -17.68 2.05 7.16
N ARG A 33 -17.07 3.24 7.16
CA ARG A 33 -16.96 4.14 6.01
C ARG A 33 -16.19 3.46 4.88
N ALA A 34 -16.71 3.64 3.68
CA ALA A 34 -16.07 3.17 2.46
C ALA A 34 -14.83 4.02 2.12
N PHE A 35 -13.70 3.36 1.92
CA PHE A 35 -12.47 3.92 1.37
C PHE A 35 -12.19 3.27 0.02
N GLU A 36 -12.02 4.11 -1.00
CA GLU A 36 -11.64 3.72 -2.36
C GLU A 36 -10.24 4.29 -2.62
N PRO A 37 -9.16 3.49 -2.53
CA PRO A 37 -7.82 3.99 -2.81
C PRO A 37 -7.67 4.36 -4.28
N ASP A 38 -6.86 5.35 -4.61
CA ASP A 38 -6.59 5.70 -6.02
C ASP A 38 -5.75 4.64 -6.73
N PHE A 39 -4.76 4.06 -6.04
CA PHE A 39 -3.89 3.03 -6.59
C PHE A 39 -3.70 1.85 -5.66
N VAL A 40 -3.44 0.70 -6.27
CA VAL A 40 -3.06 -0.55 -5.62
C VAL A 40 -1.76 -1.06 -6.24
N LEU A 41 -0.72 -1.20 -5.44
CA LEU A 41 0.54 -1.80 -5.86
C LEU A 41 0.63 -3.24 -5.36
N PHE A 42 0.78 -4.17 -6.30
CA PHE A 42 1.00 -5.59 -6.05
C PHE A 42 2.48 -5.91 -6.20
N LEU A 43 3.05 -6.61 -5.23
CA LEU A 43 4.45 -6.99 -5.19
C LEU A 43 4.59 -8.49 -4.88
N ARG A 44 5.22 -9.25 -5.79
CA ARG A 44 5.42 -10.70 -5.64
C ARG A 44 6.89 -11.01 -5.38
N LYS A 45 7.23 -11.42 -4.15
CA LYS A 45 8.63 -11.65 -3.73
C LYS A 45 9.27 -12.82 -4.47
N LYS A 46 10.59 -12.72 -4.70
CA LYS A 46 11.39 -13.81 -5.27
C LYS A 46 11.61 -14.94 -4.28
N GLY A 47 11.64 -16.17 -4.78
CA GLY A 47 12.23 -17.32 -4.09
C GLY A 47 11.57 -17.78 -2.78
N GLN A 48 10.38 -17.28 -2.45
CA GLN A 48 9.59 -17.78 -1.33
C GLN A 48 8.70 -18.93 -1.81
N GLU A 49 8.73 -20.08 -1.13
CA GLU A 49 7.92 -21.27 -1.48
C GLU A 49 6.41 -20.98 -1.39
N GLY A 50 6.01 -19.91 -0.69
CA GLY A 50 4.70 -19.28 -0.79
C GLY A 50 4.76 -18.00 -1.60
N SER A 51 3.78 -17.74 -2.47
CA SER A 51 3.74 -16.51 -3.26
C SER A 51 3.31 -15.33 -2.37
N THR A 52 4.24 -14.79 -1.60
CA THR A 52 3.99 -13.63 -0.74
C THR A 52 3.64 -12.42 -1.60
N MET A 53 2.36 -12.03 -1.55
CA MET A 53 1.85 -10.88 -2.27
C MET A 53 1.65 -9.72 -1.29
N LEU A 54 2.42 -8.66 -1.48
CA LEU A 54 2.24 -7.42 -0.75
C LEU A 54 1.34 -6.47 -1.55
N GLN A 55 0.24 -6.04 -0.92
CA GLN A 55 -0.72 -5.09 -1.49
C GLN A 55 -0.61 -3.76 -0.75
N LEU A 56 -0.24 -2.71 -1.46
CA LEU A 56 -0.08 -1.35 -0.93
C LEU A 56 -1.16 -0.43 -1.50
N PHE A 57 -1.93 0.22 -0.62
CA PHE A 57 -2.89 1.24 -1.00
C PHE A 57 -2.23 2.62 -1.00
N ILE A 58 -2.35 3.34 -2.12
CA ILE A 58 -1.73 4.65 -2.31
C ILE A 58 -2.81 5.66 -2.71
N GLU A 59 -2.81 6.79 -2.01
CA GLU A 59 -3.70 7.93 -2.24
C GLU A 59 -2.83 9.18 -2.47
N PRO A 60 -2.69 9.68 -3.71
CA PRO A 60 -2.08 10.96 -3.98
C PRO A 60 -2.94 12.11 -3.43
N LYS A 61 -2.28 13.13 -2.90
CA LYS A 61 -2.89 14.39 -2.43
C LYS A 61 -2.24 15.56 -3.14
N GLY A 62 -3.04 16.59 -3.42
CA GLY A 62 -2.51 17.90 -3.78
C GLY A 62 -1.97 18.64 -2.55
N ASP A 63 -1.36 19.81 -2.77
CA ASP A 63 -0.67 20.61 -1.74
C ASP A 63 -1.52 20.96 -0.51
N GLN A 64 -2.85 20.87 -0.61
CA GLN A 64 -3.77 21.09 0.50
C GLN A 64 -4.38 19.78 0.99
N LEU A 65 -3.90 19.29 2.13
CA LEU A 65 -4.57 18.25 2.91
C LEU A 65 -5.88 18.83 3.46
N ARG A 66 -7.00 18.14 3.20
CA ARG A 66 -8.30 18.55 3.69
C ARG A 66 -8.62 17.77 4.97
N PRO A 67 -9.13 18.40 6.04
CA PRO A 67 -9.50 17.71 7.28
C PRO A 67 -10.46 16.53 7.08
N GLN A 68 -11.30 16.59 6.04
CA GLN A 68 -12.21 15.51 5.67
C GLN A 68 -11.52 14.21 5.20
N ASP A 69 -10.23 14.28 4.88
CA ASP A 69 -9.43 13.14 4.43
C ASP A 69 -8.58 12.54 5.58
N ASP A 70 -8.47 13.19 6.75
CA ASP A 70 -7.60 12.75 7.86
C ASP A 70 -7.91 11.32 8.33
N TRP A 71 -9.20 10.97 8.41
CA TRP A 71 -9.61 9.62 8.81
C TRP A 71 -9.10 8.53 7.85
N LYS A 72 -8.82 8.84 6.58
CA LYS A 72 -8.27 7.87 5.62
C LYS A 72 -6.79 7.62 5.93
N GLN A 73 -6.04 8.64 6.35
CA GLN A 73 -4.65 8.49 6.79
C GLN A 73 -4.60 7.59 8.03
N ASP A 74 -5.49 7.83 8.99
CA ASP A 74 -5.62 6.97 10.17
C ASP A 74 -5.98 5.54 9.76
N PHE A 75 -6.93 5.37 8.84
CA PHE A 75 -7.32 4.05 8.36
C PHE A 75 -6.15 3.31 7.68
N LEU A 76 -5.38 3.97 6.81
CA LEU A 76 -4.21 3.38 6.16
C LEU A 76 -3.17 2.90 7.18
N ALA A 77 -2.91 3.68 8.23
CA ALA A 77 -2.04 3.26 9.34
C ALA A 77 -2.62 2.05 10.10
N GLN A 78 -3.93 2.00 10.29
CA GLN A 78 -4.61 0.88 10.95
C GLN A 78 -4.58 -0.41 10.11
N VAL A 79 -4.62 -0.34 8.78
CA VAL A 79 -4.59 -1.54 7.92
C VAL A 79 -3.39 -2.41 8.27
N LYS A 80 -2.20 -1.83 8.43
CA LYS A 80 -1.00 -2.59 8.84
C LYS A 80 -1.16 -3.27 10.21
N ALA A 81 -1.73 -2.57 11.18
CA ALA A 81 -1.77 -3.05 12.57
C ALA A 81 -2.94 -4.01 12.85
N LYS A 82 -4.07 -3.83 12.15
CA LYS A 82 -5.34 -4.48 12.48
C LYS A 82 -5.83 -5.46 11.40
N ALA A 83 -5.33 -5.39 10.16
CA ALA A 83 -5.82 -6.27 9.09
C ALA A 83 -5.54 -7.74 9.46
N ARG A 84 -6.62 -8.52 9.55
CA ARG A 84 -6.55 -9.97 9.66
C ARG A 84 -6.72 -10.55 8.28
N LEU A 85 -5.71 -11.29 7.83
CA LEU A 85 -5.74 -11.98 6.55
C LEU A 85 -6.04 -13.44 6.81
N GLU A 86 -7.21 -13.88 6.38
CA GLU A 86 -7.51 -15.30 6.29
C GLU A 86 -6.95 -15.79 4.96
N THR A 87 -5.85 -16.55 5.03
CA THR A 87 -5.25 -17.17 3.85
C THR A 87 -6.21 -18.23 3.31
N VAL A 88 -7.01 -17.86 2.31
CA VAL A 88 -8.02 -18.76 1.69
C VAL A 88 -7.35 -19.82 0.80
N PHE A 89 -6.13 -19.57 0.32
CA PHE A 89 -5.40 -20.46 -0.59
C PHE A 89 -4.17 -21.05 0.09
N GLN A 90 -4.14 -22.38 0.26
CA GLN A 90 -2.98 -23.09 0.80
C GLN A 90 -1.72 -22.79 -0.04
N GLY A 91 -0.63 -22.41 0.63
CA GLY A 91 0.65 -22.10 -0.01
C GLY A 91 0.78 -20.68 -0.56
N ARG A 92 -0.10 -19.73 -0.21
CA ARG A 92 0.06 -18.31 -0.56
C ARG A 92 -0.13 -17.42 0.65
N ASP A 93 0.92 -16.76 1.08
CA ASP A 93 0.82 -15.74 2.12
C ASP A 93 0.50 -14.38 1.50
N TYR A 94 -0.36 -13.61 2.15
CA TYR A 94 -0.71 -12.27 1.71
C TYR A 94 -0.35 -11.31 2.83
N THR A 95 0.14 -10.13 2.44
CA THR A 95 0.31 -9.00 3.33
C THR A 95 -0.39 -7.81 2.71
N VAL A 96 -1.25 -7.14 3.48
CA VAL A 96 -1.98 -5.95 3.02
C VAL A 96 -1.58 -4.80 3.93
N LEU A 97 -1.06 -3.73 3.34
CA LEU A 97 -0.62 -2.54 4.08
C LEU A 97 -1.21 -1.28 3.45
N GLY A 98 -1.49 -0.28 4.29
CA GLY A 98 -1.71 1.09 3.84
C GLY A 98 -0.40 1.86 3.95
N LEU A 99 -0.05 2.62 2.90
CA LEU A 99 1.02 3.60 3.00
C LEU A 99 0.45 4.95 3.46
N PRO A 100 1.29 5.85 4.00
CA PRO A 100 0.91 7.25 4.15
C PRO A 100 0.43 7.83 2.82
N PHE A 101 -0.30 8.95 2.87
CA PHE A 101 -0.60 9.69 1.65
C PHE A 101 0.65 10.02 0.86
N PHE A 102 0.51 10.03 -0.47
CA PHE A 102 1.55 10.48 -1.37
C PHE A 102 1.31 11.95 -1.73
N ASN A 103 2.35 12.77 -1.68
CA ASN A 103 2.36 14.10 -2.32
C ASN A 103 3.67 14.20 -3.12
N GLU A 104 3.77 15.10 -4.09
CA GLU A 104 5.00 15.31 -4.86
C GLU A 104 6.14 15.85 -3.98
N THR A 105 5.81 16.69 -2.99
CA THR A 105 6.78 17.36 -2.12
C THR A 105 6.31 17.44 -0.65
N GLY A 106 7.16 17.96 0.24
CA GLY A 106 6.83 18.20 1.64
C GLY A 106 6.95 16.98 2.55
N GLN A 107 6.53 17.13 3.81
CA GLN A 107 6.66 16.09 4.84
C GLN A 107 5.91 14.80 4.47
N THR A 108 4.71 14.92 3.90
CA THR A 108 3.92 13.79 3.41
C THR A 108 4.69 12.93 2.40
N ASN A 109 5.46 13.55 1.50
CA ASN A 109 6.31 12.81 0.56
C ASN A 109 7.47 12.09 1.28
N THR A 110 8.09 12.75 2.27
CA THR A 110 9.16 12.14 3.08
C THR A 110 8.64 10.93 3.85
N ASP A 111 7.47 11.04 4.49
CA ASP A 111 6.86 9.96 5.26
C ASP A 111 6.46 8.79 4.35
N PHE A 112 5.87 9.08 3.19
CA PHE A 112 5.58 8.07 2.17
C PHE A 112 6.84 7.33 1.74
N LYS A 113 7.92 8.05 1.40
CA LYS A 113 9.19 7.45 0.98
C LYS A 113 9.76 6.56 2.07
N ALA A 114 9.82 7.04 3.32
CA ALA A 114 10.33 6.24 4.43
C ALA A 114 9.51 4.96 4.65
N ALA A 115 8.18 5.05 4.57
CA ALA A 115 7.30 3.88 4.63
C ALA A 115 7.53 2.94 3.44
N PHE A 116 7.62 3.45 2.21
CA PHE A 116 7.87 2.64 1.02
C PHE A 116 9.21 1.92 1.09
N GLU A 117 10.28 2.60 1.52
CA GLU A 117 11.58 2.00 1.75
C GLU A 117 11.50 0.85 2.77
N THR A 118 10.81 1.06 3.89
CA THR A 118 10.69 0.07 4.96
C THR A 118 9.86 -1.14 4.53
N GLU A 119 8.68 -0.90 3.96
CA GLU A 119 7.69 -1.95 3.69
C GLU A 119 7.87 -2.63 2.33
N ALA A 120 8.34 -1.90 1.32
CA ALA A 120 8.50 -2.43 -0.03
C ALA A 120 9.96 -2.78 -0.36
N LEU A 121 10.97 -2.10 0.22
CA LEU A 121 12.37 -2.37 -0.14
C LEU A 121 13.19 -3.02 0.97
N GLY A 122 12.76 -2.91 2.22
CA GLY A 122 13.38 -3.56 3.39
C GLY A 122 12.80 -4.93 3.74
N ALA A 123 11.75 -5.37 3.03
CA ALA A 123 10.97 -6.54 3.36
C ALA A 123 11.48 -7.83 2.72
#